data_AF-A0A2N2EIT0-F1
#
_entry.id   AF-A0A2N2EIT0-F1
#
_cell.length_a   1.000
_cell.length_b   1.000
_cell.length_c   1.000
_cell.angle_alpha   90.00
_cell.angle_beta   90.00
_cell.angle_gamma   90.00
#
_symmetry.space_group_name_H-M   'P 1'
#
loop_
_entity.id
_entity.type
_entity.pdbx_description
1 polymer ?
#
loop_
_entity_poly.entity_id
_entity_poly.type
_entity_poly.pdbx_seq_one_letter_code
_entity_poly.pdbx_strand_id
1 'polypeptide(L)'
;MRILGMMMVFISCSGIGITYSYIYKKRVEQLCDWKKGIVLLKNEINYALTPLPEAFETIGKRLDGVMSRFFNEIGTLLKTNNNKTMSNLNEAEIKKLLIDNCLNEKDRKTIIGFIKNLGLLDKESQMNNLELHIKYLEQEIDTAKKDEEKNNKLFKTLGILSGIFIIVIFI
;
A
#
# COMPACT_ATOMS: atom_id res chain seq x y z
N MET A 1 -4.98 -2.29 -43.63
CA MET A 1 -3.77 -1.83 -42.92
C MET A 1 -4.00 -0.60 -42.03
N ARG A 2 -4.56 0.52 -42.55
CA ARG A 2 -4.75 1.77 -41.75
C ARG A 2 -5.63 1.62 -40.50
N ILE A 3 -6.75 0.89 -40.59
CA ILE A 3 -7.70 0.68 -39.48
C ILE A 3 -7.12 -0.19 -38.34
N LEU A 4 -6.33 -1.21 -38.67
CA LEU A 4 -5.68 -2.10 -37.69
C LEU A 4 -4.65 -1.34 -36.84
N GLY A 5 -3.86 -0.46 -37.45
CA GLY A 5 -2.93 0.41 -36.73
C GLY A 5 -3.64 1.36 -35.77
N MET A 6 -4.81 1.90 -36.17
CA MET A 6 -5.62 2.79 -35.32
C MET A 6 -6.19 2.08 -34.10
N MET A 7 -6.76 0.87 -34.29
CA MET A 7 -7.23 0.07 -33.15
C MET A 7 -6.08 -0.22 -32.17
N MET A 8 -4.89 -0.52 -32.70
CA MET A 8 -3.72 -0.83 -31.87
C MET A 8 -3.22 0.38 -31.05
N VAL A 9 -3.21 1.59 -31.63
CA VAL A 9 -2.85 2.83 -30.92
C VAL A 9 -3.93 3.23 -29.91
N PHE A 10 -5.21 3.12 -30.28
CA PHE A 10 -6.31 3.45 -29.38
C PHE A 10 -6.35 2.51 -28.16
N ILE A 11 -6.18 1.21 -28.39
CA ILE A 11 -6.17 0.19 -27.33
C ILE A 11 -4.93 0.36 -26.44
N SER A 12 -3.75 0.67 -26.99
CA SER A 12 -2.54 0.86 -26.19
C SER A 12 -2.64 2.10 -25.29
N CYS A 13 -3.08 3.24 -25.82
CA CYS A 13 -3.25 4.47 -25.02
C CYS A 13 -4.33 4.30 -23.94
N SER A 14 -5.46 3.67 -24.29
CA SER A 14 -6.56 3.45 -23.34
C SER A 14 -6.19 2.43 -22.26
N GLY A 15 -5.52 1.34 -22.64
CA GLY A 15 -5.10 0.28 -21.71
C GLY A 15 -4.05 0.76 -20.70
N ILE A 16 -3.09 1.59 -21.13
CA ILE A 16 -2.09 2.18 -20.24
C ILE A 16 -2.77 3.10 -19.22
N GLY A 17 -3.71 3.94 -19.66
CA GLY A 17 -4.40 4.87 -18.75
C GLY A 17 -5.25 4.17 -17.69
N ILE A 18 -5.97 3.11 -18.08
CA ILE A 18 -6.75 2.30 -17.14
C ILE A 18 -5.85 1.61 -16.12
N THR A 19 -4.72 1.06 -16.57
CA THR A 19 -3.78 0.34 -15.69
C THR A 19 -3.17 1.26 -14.64
N TYR A 20 -2.71 2.45 -15.04
CA TYR A 20 -2.15 3.40 -14.07
C TYR A 20 -3.20 3.93 -13.11
N SER A 21 -4.39 4.29 -13.59
CA SER A 21 -5.52 4.68 -12.72
C SER A 21 -5.80 3.62 -11.65
N TYR A 22 -5.82 2.34 -12.04
CA TYR A 22 -5.99 1.23 -11.12
C TYR A 22 -4.87 1.13 -10.09
N ILE A 23 -3.60 1.29 -10.48
CA ILE A 23 -2.44 1.28 -9.55
C ILE A 23 -2.55 2.40 -8.52
N TYR A 24 -2.87 3.63 -8.93
CA TYR A 24 -3.02 4.76 -8.00
C TYR A 24 -4.16 4.53 -7.00
N LYS A 25 -5.31 4.06 -7.48
CA LYS A 25 -6.43 3.71 -6.61
C LYS A 25 -6.05 2.62 -5.62
N LYS A 26 -5.39 1.55 -6.09
CA LYS A 26 -4.93 0.44 -5.23
C LYS A 26 -3.89 0.89 -4.22
N ARG A 27 -3.00 1.82 -4.56
CA ARG A 27 -2.07 2.42 -3.60
C ARG A 27 -2.81 3.10 -2.44
N VAL A 28 -3.84 3.89 -2.73
CA VAL A 28 -4.66 4.56 -1.70
C VAL A 28 -5.36 3.52 -0.82
N GLU A 29 -5.98 2.51 -1.41
CA GLU A 29 -6.64 1.41 -0.67
C GLU A 29 -5.65 0.72 0.28
N GLN A 30 -4.46 0.37 -0.21
CA GLN A 30 -3.43 -0.29 0.59
C GLN A 30 -2.86 0.58 1.72
N LEU A 31 -2.70 1.89 1.51
CA LEU A 31 -2.30 2.82 2.57
C LEU A 31 -3.40 2.96 3.65
N CYS A 32 -4.66 2.98 3.24
CA CYS A 32 -5.81 2.97 4.16
C CYS A 32 -5.86 1.68 4.99
N ASP A 33 -5.65 0.52 4.36
CA ASP A 33 -5.60 -0.77 5.05
C ASP A 33 -4.42 -0.85 6.02
N TRP A 34 -3.25 -0.35 5.61
CA TRP A 34 -2.10 -0.23 6.50
C TRP A 34 -2.41 0.65 7.72
N LYS A 35 -2.98 1.84 7.52
CA LYS A 35 -3.43 2.72 8.61
C LYS A 35 -4.41 2.00 9.54
N LYS A 36 -5.41 1.30 8.98
CA LYS A 36 -6.39 0.52 9.75
C LYS A 36 -5.69 -0.55 10.59
N GLY A 37 -4.71 -1.26 10.02
CA GLY A 37 -3.89 -2.22 10.73
C GLY A 37 -3.11 -1.61 11.89
N ILE A 38 -2.51 -0.43 11.69
CA ILE A 38 -1.79 0.29 12.76
C ILE A 38 -2.74 0.76 13.88
N VAL A 39 -3.94 1.22 13.55
CA VAL A 39 -4.95 1.58 14.57
C VAL A 39 -5.37 0.36 15.39
N LEU A 40 -5.59 -0.78 14.74
CA LEU A 40 -5.91 -2.02 15.44
C LEU A 40 -4.74 -2.47 16.33
N LEU A 41 -3.51 -2.41 15.82
CA LEU A 41 -2.30 -2.74 16.58
C LEU A 41 -2.12 -1.83 17.80
N LYS A 42 -2.38 -0.53 17.65
CA LYS A 42 -2.39 0.45 18.75
C LYS A 42 -3.35 0.00 19.85
N ASN A 43 -4.54 -0.45 19.50
CA ASN A 43 -5.51 -0.95 20.47
C ASN A 43 -5.00 -2.22 21.16
N GLU A 44 -4.53 -3.23 20.42
CA GLU A 44 -4.02 -4.49 20.99
C GLU A 44 -2.85 -4.23 21.97
N ILE A 45 -1.91 -3.35 21.62
CA ILE A 45 -0.76 -2.97 22.47
C ILE A 45 -1.22 -2.18 23.70
N ASN A 46 -2.20 -1.28 23.55
CA ASN A 46 -2.69 -0.48 24.67
C ASN A 46 -3.32 -1.35 25.76
N TYR A 47 -4.14 -2.31 25.33
CA TYR A 47 -4.82 -3.24 26.24
C TYR A 47 -3.92 -4.40 26.71
N ALA A 48 -2.78 -4.62 26.04
CA ALA A 48 -1.79 -5.67 26.35
C ALA A 48 -2.39 -7.09 26.43
N LEU A 49 -3.48 -7.34 25.71
CA LEU A 49 -4.26 -8.58 25.83
C LEU A 49 -3.67 -9.75 25.03
N THR A 50 -2.83 -9.47 24.04
CA THR A 50 -2.34 -10.47 23.10
C THR A 50 -0.84 -10.30 22.80
N PRO A 51 -0.06 -11.40 22.81
CA PRO A 51 1.29 -11.43 22.24
C PRO A 51 1.32 -10.82 20.83
N LEU A 52 2.40 -10.10 20.52
CA LEU A 52 2.56 -9.41 19.24
C LEU A 52 2.30 -10.29 18.01
N PRO A 53 2.77 -11.56 17.94
CA PRO A 53 2.48 -12.42 16.79
C PRO A 53 0.98 -12.68 16.60
N GLU A 54 0.23 -12.86 17.69
CA GLU A 54 -1.22 -13.08 17.67
C GLU A 54 -1.99 -11.81 17.31
N ALA A 55 -1.51 -10.65 17.76
CA ALA A 55 -2.05 -9.36 17.35
C ALA A 55 -1.94 -9.18 15.83
N PHE A 56 -0.79 -9.48 15.23
CA PHE A 56 -0.58 -9.39 13.78
C PHE A 56 -1.51 -10.32 12.99
N GLU A 57 -1.67 -11.58 13.40
CA GLU A 57 -2.64 -12.50 12.76
C GLU A 57 -4.09 -12.04 12.94
N THR A 58 -4.45 -11.54 14.12
CA THR A 58 -5.80 -11.04 14.40
C THR A 58 -6.12 -9.83 13.53
N ILE A 59 -5.16 -8.93 13.35
CA ILE A 59 -5.28 -7.79 12.44
C ILE A 59 -5.40 -8.26 10.99
N GLY A 60 -4.57 -9.21 10.56
CA GLY A 60 -4.62 -9.79 9.23
C GLY A 60 -6.01 -10.33 8.88
N LYS A 61 -6.69 -11.00 9.83
CA LYS A 61 -8.07 -11.49 9.66
C LYS A 61 -9.14 -10.38 9.57
N ARG A 62 -8.85 -9.16 10.04
CA ARG A 62 -9.76 -7.99 10.00
C ARG A 62 -9.51 -7.05 8.81
N LEU A 63 -8.48 -7.34 8.03
CA LEU A 63 -8.12 -6.63 6.81
C LEU A 63 -8.42 -7.52 5.61
N ASP A 64 -8.45 -6.90 4.42
CA ASP A 64 -8.63 -7.58 3.15
C ASP A 64 -7.38 -7.43 2.26
N GLY A 65 -7.31 -8.22 1.19
CA GLY A 65 -6.31 -8.07 0.13
C GLY A 65 -4.86 -8.28 0.57
N VAL A 66 -3.94 -7.52 -0.04
CA VAL A 66 -2.50 -7.71 0.15
C VAL A 66 -2.04 -7.35 1.56
N MET A 67 -2.71 -6.40 2.24
CA MET A 67 -2.36 -6.03 3.61
C MET A 67 -2.80 -7.09 4.61
N SER A 68 -3.94 -7.75 4.39
CA SER A 68 -4.33 -8.95 5.17
C SER A 68 -3.22 -10.01 5.15
N ARG A 69 -2.74 -10.37 3.95
CA ARG A 69 -1.65 -11.34 3.77
C ARG A 69 -0.38 -10.88 4.49
N PHE A 70 0.01 -9.62 4.29
CA PHE A 70 1.18 -9.04 4.92
C PHE A 70 1.18 -9.18 6.45
N PHE A 71 0.08 -8.79 7.11
CA PHE A 71 -0.05 -8.88 8.57
C PHE A 71 -0.02 -10.33 9.06
N ASN A 72 -0.69 -11.24 8.37
CA ASN A 72 -0.65 -12.68 8.68
C ASN A 72 0.77 -13.25 8.55
N GLU A 73 1.45 -12.95 7.45
CA GLU A 73 2.80 -13.46 7.18
C GLU A 73 3.80 -12.95 8.23
N ILE A 74 3.72 -11.68 8.64
CA ILE A 74 4.54 -11.15 9.74
C ILE A 74 4.25 -11.90 11.05
N GLY A 75 2.99 -12.16 11.38
CA GLY A 75 2.62 -12.95 12.56
C GLY A 75 3.23 -14.36 12.53
N THR A 76 3.14 -15.05 11.39
CA THR A 76 3.75 -16.38 11.23
C THR A 76 5.27 -16.36 11.32
N LEU A 77 5.91 -15.32 10.77
CA LEU A 77 7.36 -15.15 10.77
C LEU A 77 7.90 -14.94 12.20
N LEU A 78 7.17 -14.22 13.05
CA LEU A 78 7.51 -14.05 14.46
C LEU A 78 7.36 -15.36 15.26
N LYS A 79 6.28 -16.12 15.03
CA LYS A 79 6.08 -17.42 15.69
C LYS A 79 7.19 -18.41 15.35
N THR A 80 7.53 -18.51 14.06
CA THR A 80 8.55 -19.44 13.56
C THR A 80 9.95 -19.09 14.07
N ASN A 81 10.20 -17.81 14.35
CA ASN A 81 11.46 -17.32 14.91
C ASN A 81 11.51 -17.35 16.44
N ASN A 82 10.78 -18.25 17.11
CA ASN A 82 10.71 -18.35 18.59
C ASN A 82 10.35 -17.02 19.28
N ASN A 83 9.39 -16.26 18.73
CA ASN A 83 8.96 -14.96 19.26
C ASN A 83 10.09 -13.93 19.41
N LYS A 84 11.09 -13.96 18.52
CA LYS A 84 12.11 -12.90 18.43
C LYS A 84 11.46 -11.52 18.27
N THR A 85 12.13 -10.50 18.79
CA THR A 85 11.77 -9.09 18.61
C THR A 85 11.70 -8.73 17.12
N MET A 86 10.80 -7.82 16.74
CA MET A 86 10.66 -7.33 15.37
C MET A 86 11.97 -6.81 14.75
N SER A 87 12.84 -6.24 15.57
CA SER A 87 14.17 -5.77 15.16
C SER A 87 15.05 -6.86 14.56
N ASN A 88 14.81 -8.11 14.92
CA ASN A 88 15.63 -9.26 14.52
C ASN A 88 15.13 -9.91 13.23
N LEU A 89 13.98 -9.46 12.71
CA LEU A 89 13.46 -9.94 11.44
C LEU A 89 14.33 -9.41 10.30
N ASN A 90 14.63 -10.28 9.35
CA ASN A 90 15.44 -9.91 8.21
C ASN A 90 14.65 -8.95 7.31
N GLU A 91 15.23 -7.79 7.04
CA GLU A 91 14.62 -6.78 6.18
C GLU A 91 14.32 -7.30 4.77
N ALA A 92 15.15 -8.21 4.26
CA ALA A 92 14.92 -8.85 2.97
C ALA A 92 13.67 -9.74 2.97
N GLU A 93 13.33 -10.36 4.11
CA GLU A 93 12.11 -11.17 4.25
C GLU A 93 10.88 -10.27 4.28
N ILE A 94 10.89 -9.21 5.10
CA ILE A 94 9.79 -8.23 5.16
C ILE A 94 9.57 -7.59 3.78
N LYS A 95 10.64 -7.25 3.07
CA LYS A 95 10.56 -6.67 1.74
C LYS A 95 9.90 -7.61 0.73
N LYS A 96 10.11 -8.93 0.84
CA LYS A 96 9.46 -9.93 -0.03
C LYS A 96 7.94 -9.94 0.13
N LEU A 97 7.44 -9.77 1.36
CA LEU A 97 6.00 -9.72 1.64
C LEU A 97 5.32 -8.49 1.01
N LEU A 98 6.12 -7.48 0.61
CA LEU A 98 5.65 -6.23 -0.01
C LEU A 98 5.92 -6.15 -1.52
N ILE A 99 6.32 -7.25 -2.18
CA ILE A 99 6.62 -7.23 -3.63
C ILE A 99 5.34 -7.09 -4.47
N ASP A 100 4.26 -7.77 -4.08
CA ASP A 100 3.04 -7.86 -4.90
C ASP A 100 2.00 -6.77 -4.61
N ASN A 101 2.43 -5.59 -4.15
CA ASN A 101 1.54 -4.48 -3.82
C ASN A 101 1.70 -3.29 -4.79
N CYS A 102 0.79 -2.32 -4.68
CA CYS A 102 0.75 -1.09 -5.47
C CYS A 102 1.40 0.09 -4.72
N LEU A 103 2.05 -0.18 -3.59
CA LEU A 103 2.79 0.83 -2.85
C LEU A 103 4.01 1.29 -3.65
N ASN A 104 4.47 2.52 -3.39
CA ASN A 104 5.74 2.97 -3.95
C ASN A 104 6.92 2.59 -3.02
N GLU A 105 8.15 2.85 -3.47
CA GLU A 105 9.35 2.56 -2.67
C GLU A 105 9.40 3.33 -1.35
N LYS A 106 8.87 4.56 -1.31
CA LYS A 106 8.81 5.37 -0.09
C LYS A 106 7.90 4.71 0.94
N ASP A 107 6.69 4.36 0.54
CA ASP A 107 5.70 3.66 1.36
C ASP A 107 6.28 2.35 1.92
N ARG A 108 6.91 1.52 1.07
CA ARG A 108 7.56 0.27 1.49
C ARG A 108 8.63 0.51 2.55
N LYS A 109 9.53 1.47 2.34
CA LYS A 109 10.58 1.81 3.30
C LYS A 109 9.99 2.30 4.62
N THR A 110 8.94 3.12 4.57
CA THR A 110 8.25 3.61 5.76
C THR A 110 7.61 2.47 6.56
N ILE A 111 6.94 1.51 5.89
CA ILE A 111 6.36 0.33 6.53
C ILE A 111 7.44 -0.53 7.19
N ILE A 112 8.51 -0.85 6.45
CA ILE A 112 9.63 -1.67 6.95
C ILE A 112 10.28 -1.00 8.17
N GLY A 113 10.59 0.29 8.08
CA GLY A 113 11.20 1.05 9.18
C GLY A 113 10.31 1.08 10.41
N PHE A 114 9.00 1.28 10.23
CA PHE A 114 8.04 1.25 11.34
C PHE A 114 8.01 -0.12 12.03
N ILE A 115 7.93 -1.21 11.27
CA ILE A 115 7.84 -2.57 11.84
C ILE A 115 9.11 -2.90 12.63
N LYS A 116 10.29 -2.60 12.09
CA LYS A 116 11.57 -2.89 12.78
C LYS A 116 11.72 -2.10 14.08
N ASN A 117 11.08 -0.94 14.19
CA ASN A 117 11.08 -0.12 15.42
C ASN A 117 10.03 -0.55 16.45
N LEU A 118 9.12 -1.45 16.08
CA LEU A 118 8.03 -1.89 16.96
C LEU A 118 8.56 -2.81 18.08
N GLY A 119 8.18 -2.53 19.33
CA GLY A 119 8.58 -3.32 20.49
C GLY A 119 10.00 -3.04 21.02
N LEU A 120 10.69 -2.01 20.49
CA LEU A 120 11.96 -1.51 21.02
C LEU A 120 11.81 -0.39 22.06
N LEU A 121 10.61 0.18 22.15
CA LEU A 121 10.30 1.35 22.97
C LEU A 121 9.54 0.92 24.22
N ASP A 122 9.60 1.75 25.27
CA ASP A 122 8.65 1.64 26.38
C ASP A 122 7.21 1.88 25.88
N LYS A 123 6.22 1.44 26.67
CA LYS A 123 4.81 1.46 26.26
C LYS A 123 4.32 2.86 25.87
N GLU A 124 4.73 3.90 26.60
CA GLU A 124 4.28 5.28 26.36
C GLU A 124 4.91 5.81 25.06
N SER A 125 6.22 5.66 24.91
CA SER A 125 6.94 6.03 23.69
C SER A 125 6.41 5.28 22.47
N GLN A 126 6.09 4.00 22.60
CA GLN A 126 5.51 3.19 21.52
C GLN A 126 4.12 3.71 21.12
N MET A 127 3.28 4.09 22.09
CA MET A 127 1.95 4.66 21.85
C MET A 127 2.04 6.00 21.11
N ASN A 128 2.98 6.86 21.52
CA ASN A 128 3.24 8.13 20.86
C ASN A 128 3.75 7.93 19.43
N ASN A 129 4.66 6.97 19.22
CA ASN A 129 5.19 6.64 17.90
C ASN A 129 4.09 6.11 16.95
N LEU A 130 3.23 5.22 17.45
CA LEU A 130 2.06 4.72 16.72
C LEU A 130 1.15 5.88 16.28
N GLU A 131 0.88 6.82 17.16
CA GLU A 131 0.02 7.97 16.85
C GLU A 131 0.66 8.93 15.83
N LEU A 132 1.96 9.20 15.96
CA LEU A 132 2.69 9.99 14.97
C LEU A 132 2.69 9.30 13.60
N HIS A 133 2.86 7.98 13.56
CA HIS A 133 2.79 7.21 12.33
C HIS A 133 1.42 7.25 11.68
N ILE A 134 0.34 7.17 12.48
CA ILE A 134 -1.04 7.32 11.98
C ILE A 134 -1.24 8.71 11.35
N LYS A 135 -0.78 9.78 12.00
CA LYS A 135 -0.85 11.16 11.48
C LYS A 135 -0.05 11.31 10.18
N TYR A 136 1.14 10.72 10.12
CA TYR A 136 1.94 10.68 8.89
C TYR A 136 1.19 9.97 7.76
N LEU A 137 0.57 8.81 8.04
CA LEU A 137 -0.20 8.06 7.04
C LEU A 137 -1.43 8.84 6.55
N GLU A 138 -2.09 9.62 7.41
CA GLU A 138 -3.19 10.49 6.98
C GLU A 138 -2.74 11.50 5.91
N GLN A 139 -1.60 12.15 6.14
CA GLN A 139 -1.03 13.09 5.17
C GLN A 139 -0.60 12.39 3.87
N GLU A 140 -0.01 11.21 3.95
CA GLU A 140 0.40 10.44 2.78
C GLU A 140 -0.80 9.91 1.98
N ILE A 141 -1.87 9.47 2.66
CA ILE A 141 -3.12 9.06 2.02
C ILE A 141 -3.76 10.23 1.26
N ASP A 142 -3.82 11.41 1.88
CA ASP A 142 -4.36 12.61 1.22
C ASP A 142 -3.52 13.03 0.01
N THR A 143 -2.20 12.88 0.10
CA THR A 143 -1.29 13.11 -1.03
C THR A 143 -1.54 12.09 -2.14
N ALA A 144 -1.64 10.80 -1.80
CA ALA A 144 -1.92 9.74 -2.76
C ALA A 144 -3.28 9.88 -3.45
N LYS A 145 -4.31 10.36 -2.73
CA LYS A 145 -5.63 10.68 -3.31
C LYS A 145 -5.56 11.85 -4.30
N LYS A 146 -4.81 12.91 -3.99
CA LYS A 146 -4.61 14.03 -4.92
C LYS A 146 -3.86 13.56 -6.18
N ASP A 147 -2.87 12.69 -6.01
CA ASP A 147 -2.17 12.09 -7.14
C ASP A 147 -3.11 11.20 -7.97
N GLU A 148 -3.94 10.36 -7.34
CA GLU A 148 -4.96 9.57 -8.03
C GLU A 148 -5.91 10.45 -8.85
N GLU A 149 -6.44 11.52 -8.26
CA GLU A 149 -7.37 12.43 -8.93
C GLU A 149 -6.70 13.15 -10.12
N LYS A 150 -5.47 13.65 -9.93
CA LYS A 150 -4.69 14.31 -10.98
C LYS A 150 -4.42 13.36 -12.14
N ASN A 151 -4.01 12.12 -11.86
CA ASN A 151 -3.74 11.13 -12.88
C ASN A 151 -5.01 10.68 -13.60
N ASN A 152 -6.13 10.50 -12.88
CA ASN A 152 -7.42 10.22 -13.50
C ASN A 152 -7.84 11.31 -14.49
N LYS A 153 -7.61 12.59 -14.16
CA LYS A 153 -7.86 13.71 -15.09
C LYS A 153 -6.93 13.63 -16.31
N LEU A 154 -5.63 13.38 -16.12
CA LEU A 154 -4.66 13.26 -17.21
C LEU A 154 -5.03 12.13 -18.19
N PHE A 155 -5.41 10.95 -17.69
CA PHE A 155 -5.77 9.82 -18.54
C PHE A 155 -7.07 10.06 -19.32
N LYS A 156 -8.05 10.73 -18.73
CA LYS A 156 -9.25 11.18 -19.45
C LYS A 156 -8.88 12.13 -20.60
N THR A 157 -7.98 13.08 -20.35
CA THR A 157 -7.51 14.02 -21.38
C THR A 157 -6.72 13.32 -22.49
N LEU A 158 -5.84 12.38 -22.15
CA LEU A 158 -5.09 11.59 -23.14
C LEU A 158 -6.00 10.75 -24.03
N GLY A 159 -7.07 10.17 -23.49
CA GLY A 159 -8.08 9.46 -24.27
C GLY A 159 -8.84 10.37 -25.25
N ILE A 160 -9.14 11.61 -24.86
CA ILE A 160 -9.77 12.59 -25.75
C ILE A 160 -8.79 13.00 -26.86
N LEU A 161 -7.55 13.31 -26.51
CA LEU A 161 -6.51 13.71 -27.47
C LEU A 161 -6.18 12.60 -28.47
N SER A 162 -6.14 11.34 -28.03
CA SER A 162 -5.92 10.20 -28.94
C SER A 162 -7.08 10.05 -29.92
N GLY A 163 -8.34 10.26 -29.49
CA GLY A 163 -9.50 10.30 -30.37
C GLY A 163 -9.42 11.42 -31.40
N ILE A 164 -9.04 12.63 -31.00
CA ILE A 164 -8.84 13.77 -31.93
C ILE A 164 -7.72 13.46 -32.93
N PHE A 165 -6.60 12.90 -32.48
CA PHE A 165 -5.49 12.52 -33.35
C PHE A 165 -5.89 11.49 -34.41
N ILE A 166 -6.72 10.51 -34.04
CA ILE A 166 -7.31 9.52 -34.96
C ILE A 166 -8.17 10.21 -36.04
N ILE A 167 -8.99 11.20 -35.66
CA ILE A 167 -9.82 11.97 -36.59
C ILE A 167 -8.94 12.78 -37.56
N VAL A 168 -7.88 13.43 -37.07
CA VAL A 168 -6.99 14.26 -37.90
C VAL A 168 -6.20 13.42 -38.91
N ILE A 169 -5.71 12.23 -38.54
CA ILE A 169 -5.03 11.32 -39.49
C ILE A 169 -5.96 10.79 -40.59
N PHE A 170 -7.27 10.78 -40.32
CA PHE A 170 -8.26 10.28 -41.26
C PHE A 170 -8.66 11.29 -42.33
N ILE A 171 -8.51 12.59 -42.04
CA ILE A 171 -8.64 13.69 -43.02
C ILE A 171 -7.37 13.74 -43.88
#